data_AF-A0A484ZR82-F1
#
_entry.id   AF-A0A484ZR82-F1
#
_cell.length_a   1.000
_cell.length_b   1.000
_cell.length_c   1.000
_cell.angle_alpha   90.00
_cell.angle_beta   90.00
_cell.angle_gamma   90.00
#
_symmetry.space_group_name_H-M   'P 1'
#
loop_
_entity.id
_entity.type
_entity.pdbx_description
1 polymer ?
#
loop_
_entity_poly.entity_id
_entity_poly.type
_entity_poly.pdbx_seq_one_letter_code
_entity_poly.pdbx_strand_id
1 'polypeptide(L)'
;MFGFGKKHQTIRVKFIESGKAEAFAQVDLPIERLPDTFEINTTLHIAEEDWEVVSAVPPQKAQFEKTGTLDITLCKPEITYVDPSEILFSLPTINDELPALENPPSMENVLVVLEDDWRQCEFIAGRYHNEINQECQSVINIYDTQRVESGFKTLHVRKIITHPLTETRITLAALENAFTIEHRYQGRCLQ
;
A
#
# COMPACT_ATOMS: atom_id res chain seq x y z
N MET A 1 -16.26 26.76 33.56
CA MET A 1 -14.83 26.62 33.91
C MET A 1 -14.25 25.52 33.04
N PHE A 2 -13.54 25.86 31.96
CA PHE A 2 -12.84 24.88 31.12
C PHE A 2 -11.44 24.68 31.72
N GLY A 3 -11.23 23.54 32.39
CA GLY A 3 -9.91 23.14 32.85
C GLY A 3 -9.08 22.71 31.65
N PHE A 4 -8.08 23.50 31.27
CA PHE A 4 -7.03 23.06 30.36
C PHE A 4 -6.30 21.89 31.04
N GLY A 5 -6.52 20.67 30.55
CA GLY A 5 -5.83 19.47 31.02
C GLY A 5 -4.32 19.68 30.92
N LYS A 6 -3.61 19.44 32.02
CA LYS A 6 -2.15 19.58 32.09
C LYS A 6 -1.50 18.56 31.15
N LYS A 7 -0.78 19.05 30.15
CA LYS A 7 0.00 18.22 29.23
C LYS A 7 1.21 17.61 29.96
N HIS A 8 1.45 16.33 29.73
CA HIS A 8 2.57 15.58 30.28
C HIS A 8 3.79 15.70 29.36
N GLN A 9 4.91 16.18 29.90
CA GLN A 9 6.20 16.26 29.20
C GLN A 9 6.95 14.93 29.21
N THR A 10 6.60 14.05 30.16
CA THR A 10 7.16 12.71 30.31
C THR A 10 6.02 11.72 30.35
N ILE A 11 6.12 10.70 29.49
CA ILE A 11 5.12 9.66 29.32
C ILE A 11 5.65 8.37 29.90
N ARG A 12 4.85 7.73 30.75
CA ARG A 12 5.14 6.39 31.24
C ARG A 12 4.76 5.37 30.17
N VAL A 13 5.76 4.74 29.58
CA VAL A 13 5.59 3.74 28.53
C VAL A 13 5.75 2.35 29.12
N LYS A 14 4.77 1.47 28.89
CA LYS A 14 4.85 0.04 29.22
C LYS A 14 4.95 -0.76 27.94
N PHE A 15 5.86 -1.74 27.94
CA PHE A 15 6.02 -2.69 26.85
C PHE A 15 5.45 -4.04 27.27
N ILE A 16 4.49 -4.52 26.50
CA ILE A 16 3.76 -5.77 26.74
C ILE A 16 4.05 -6.68 25.53
N GLU A 17 4.44 -7.92 25.78
CA GLU A 17 4.59 -8.89 24.70
C GLU A 17 3.22 -9.47 24.33
N SER A 18 2.96 -9.64 23.03
CA SER A 18 1.70 -10.17 22.52
C SER A 18 1.35 -11.51 23.17
N GLY A 19 0.12 -11.63 23.66
CA GLY A 19 -0.35 -12.81 24.41
C GLY A 19 0.02 -12.83 25.89
N LYS A 20 0.80 -11.87 26.41
CA LYS A 20 1.05 -11.68 27.84
C LYS A 20 0.20 -10.55 28.41
N ALA A 21 -0.23 -10.70 29.66
CA ALA A 21 -1.00 -9.67 30.36
C ALA A 21 -0.11 -8.66 31.11
N GLU A 22 1.12 -9.06 31.45
CA GLU A 22 2.05 -8.25 32.23
C GLU A 22 3.08 -7.58 31.32
N ALA A 23 3.40 -6.32 31.63
CA ALA A 23 4.46 -5.60 30.97
C ALA A 23 5.82 -6.20 31.36
N PHE A 24 6.67 -6.49 30.38
CA PHE A 24 8.03 -6.98 30.63
C PHE A 24 9.00 -5.82 30.90
N ALA A 25 8.66 -4.60 30.47
CA ALA A 25 9.45 -3.40 30.71
C ALA A 25 8.56 -2.16 30.88
N GLN A 26 9.05 -1.20 31.66
CA GLN A 26 8.44 0.11 31.83
C GLN A 26 9.53 1.18 31.85
N VAL A 27 9.32 2.27 31.10
CA VAL A 27 10.26 3.39 31.00
C VAL A 27 9.50 4.72 30.95
N ASP A 28 10.04 5.75 31.58
CA ASP A 28 9.52 7.11 31.47
C ASP A 28 10.29 7.85 30.35
N LEU A 29 9.62 8.19 29.25
CA LEU A 29 10.21 8.83 28.07
C LEU A 29 9.72 10.27 27.88
N PRO A 30 10.58 11.21 27.46
CA PRO A 30 10.14 12.52 26.98
C PRO A 30 9.19 12.39 25.78
N ILE A 31 8.14 13.21 25.75
CA ILE A 31 7.12 13.20 24.68
C ILE A 31 7.72 13.44 23.28
N GLU A 32 8.85 14.14 23.20
CA GLU A 32 9.57 14.43 21.95
C GLU A 32 10.24 13.20 21.35
N ARG A 33 10.49 12.15 22.14
CA ARG A 33 11.06 10.88 21.68
C ARG A 33 10.02 9.89 21.17
N LEU A 34 8.73 10.24 21.27
CA LEU A 34 7.63 9.41 20.81
C LEU A 34 7.11 9.90 19.45
N PRO A 35 6.76 8.98 18.54
CA PRO A 35 6.17 9.32 17.25
C PRO A 35 4.80 9.97 17.43
N ASP A 36 4.32 10.63 16.38
CA ASP A 36 3.02 11.32 16.43
C ASP A 36 1.84 10.32 16.45
N THR A 37 2.04 9.12 15.88
CA THR A 37 1.07 8.02 15.89
C THR A 37 1.78 6.66 15.88
N PHE A 38 1.11 5.64 16.42
CA PHE A 38 1.49 4.22 16.34
C PHE A 38 0.50 3.39 15.47
N GLU A 39 -0.37 4.05 14.70
CA GLU A 39 -1.35 3.38 13.81
C GLU A 39 -0.75 2.88 12.49
N ILE A 40 0.52 3.21 12.23
CA ILE A 40 1.29 2.79 11.05
C ILE A 40 2.21 1.64 11.48
N ASN A 41 2.51 0.69 10.59
CA ASN A 41 3.49 -0.38 10.84
C ASN A 41 4.79 0.24 11.38
N THR A 42 4.98 0.14 12.68
CA THR A 42 6.08 0.77 13.42
C THR A 42 6.93 -0.33 14.02
N THR A 43 8.21 -0.34 13.65
CA THR A 43 9.22 -1.19 14.29
C THR A 43 9.89 -0.41 15.41
N LEU A 44 10.02 -1.02 16.58
CA LEU A 44 10.78 -0.50 17.71
C LEU A 44 12.05 -1.31 17.91
N HIS A 45 13.17 -0.61 17.94
CA HIS A 45 14.47 -1.17 18.29
C HIS A 45 14.63 -1.09 19.81
N ILE A 46 14.56 -2.22 20.50
CA ILE A 46 14.69 -2.30 21.97
C ILE A 46 15.90 -3.18 22.28
N ALA A 47 16.93 -2.56 22.86
CA ALA A 47 18.25 -3.16 23.06
C ALA A 47 18.89 -3.61 21.73
N GLU A 48 19.09 -4.90 21.53
CA GLU A 48 19.64 -5.49 20.30
C GLU A 48 18.59 -6.26 19.49
N GLU A 49 17.29 -6.09 19.82
CA GLU A 49 16.19 -6.79 19.18
C GLU A 49 15.20 -5.82 18.51
N ASP A 50 14.68 -6.26 17.37
CA ASP A 50 13.61 -5.57 16.66
C ASP A 50 12.25 -6.12 17.11
N TRP A 51 11.31 -5.22 17.34
CA TRP A 51 9.95 -5.55 17.75
C TRP A 51 8.96 -4.83 16.86
N GLU A 52 7.91 -5.51 16.43
CA GLU A 52 6.79 -4.89 15.73
C GLU A 52 5.73 -4.44 16.72
N VAL A 53 5.21 -3.22 16.54
CA VAL A 53 4.10 -2.69 17.33
C VAL A 53 2.80 -3.31 16.83
N VAL A 54 2.19 -4.17 17.65
CA VAL A 54 0.87 -4.79 17.40
C VAL A 54 -0.25 -3.81 17.75
N SER A 55 -0.10 -3.09 18.86
CA SER A 55 -1.06 -2.06 19.25
C SER A 55 -0.43 -1.06 20.23
N ALA A 56 -1.01 0.13 20.29
CA ALA A 56 -0.64 1.17 21.24
C ALA A 56 -1.90 1.79 21.84
N VAL A 57 -1.94 1.90 23.17
CA VAL A 57 -3.07 2.46 23.89
C VAL A 57 -2.60 3.56 24.85
N PRO A 58 -2.94 4.83 24.61
CA PRO A 58 -3.63 5.35 23.41
C PRO A 58 -2.69 5.43 22.18
N PRO A 59 -3.19 5.37 20.94
CA PRO A 59 -2.34 5.29 19.74
C PRO A 59 -1.77 6.62 19.25
N GLN A 60 -2.38 7.76 19.62
CA GLN A 60 -2.01 9.08 19.11
C GLN A 60 -1.32 9.94 20.17
N LYS A 61 -0.32 10.72 19.77
CA LYS A 61 0.47 11.57 20.67
C LYS A 61 -0.34 12.57 21.47
N ALA A 62 -1.32 13.19 20.84
CA ALA A 62 -2.22 14.12 21.52
C ALA A 62 -3.04 13.47 22.65
N GLN A 63 -3.19 12.14 22.65
CA GLN A 63 -3.93 11.39 23.66
C GLN A 63 -3.01 10.98 24.81
N PHE A 64 -1.85 10.36 24.54
CA PHE A 64 -0.92 10.01 25.62
C PHE A 64 -0.24 11.23 26.25
N GLU A 65 -0.11 12.35 25.54
CA GLU A 65 0.29 13.64 26.14
C GLU A 65 -0.71 14.11 27.22
N LYS A 66 -2.00 13.76 27.08
CA LYS A 66 -3.03 14.11 28.06
C LYS A 66 -3.11 13.11 29.21
N THR A 67 -2.94 11.81 28.94
CA THR A 67 -3.05 10.76 29.97
C THR A 67 -1.75 10.58 30.76
N GLY A 68 -0.61 10.90 30.16
CA GLY A 68 0.73 10.65 30.72
C GLY A 68 1.16 9.18 30.66
N THR A 69 0.38 8.32 29.98
CA THR A 69 0.62 6.86 29.92
C THR A 69 0.44 6.34 28.50
N LEU A 70 1.26 5.37 28.13
CA LEU A 70 1.23 4.68 26.85
C LEU A 70 1.57 3.19 27.05
N ASP A 71 0.63 2.31 26.72
CA ASP A 71 0.87 0.87 26.73
C ASP A 71 1.08 0.39 25.29
N ILE A 72 2.22 -0.22 25.00
CA ILE A 72 2.60 -0.71 23.67
C ILE A 72 2.66 -2.24 23.72
N THR A 73 1.84 -2.88 22.90
CA THR A 73 1.90 -4.33 22.67
C THR A 73 2.83 -4.62 21.51
N LEU A 74 3.79 -5.50 21.74
CA LEU A 74 4.86 -5.85 20.80
C LEU A 74 4.82 -7.33 20.46
N CYS A 75 5.18 -7.68 19.23
CA CYS A 75 5.57 -9.03 18.86
C CYS A 75 7.00 -9.03 18.33
N LYS A 76 7.73 -10.12 18.54
CA LYS A 76 8.96 -10.34 17.78
C LYS A 76 8.55 -10.60 16.33
N PRO A 77 9.15 -9.93 15.35
CA PRO A 77 8.92 -10.24 13.95
C PRO A 77 9.38 -11.69 13.73
N GLU A 78 8.45 -12.57 13.35
CA GLU A 78 8.79 -13.92 12.94
C GLU A 78 9.35 -13.84 11.52
N ILE A 79 10.66 -13.65 11.41
CA ILE A 79 11.35 -13.59 10.12
C ILE A 79 11.42 -15.00 9.57
N THR A 80 10.43 -15.37 8.76
CA THR A 80 10.47 -16.58 7.97
C THR A 80 11.19 -16.28 6.67
N TYR A 81 12.33 -16.94 6.46
CA TYR A 81 12.99 -16.92 5.16
C TYR A 81 12.24 -17.88 4.23
N VAL A 82 11.63 -17.32 3.20
CA VAL A 82 11.02 -18.07 2.10
C VAL A 82 11.99 -18.05 0.94
N ASP A 83 12.19 -19.19 0.27
CA ASP A 83 12.92 -19.19 -1.00
C ASP A 83 12.14 -18.33 -2.00
N PRO A 84 12.73 -17.25 -2.56
CA PRO A 84 12.01 -16.40 -3.50
C PRO A 84 11.44 -17.15 -4.71
N SER A 85 12.00 -18.31 -5.07
CA SER A 85 11.49 -19.15 -6.15
C SER A 85 10.18 -19.88 -5.80
N GLU A 86 9.80 -19.93 -4.52
CA GLU A 86 8.52 -20.47 -4.04
C GLU A 86 7.41 -19.40 -4.03
N ILE A 87 7.76 -18.12 -4.21
CA ILE A 87 6.80 -17.02 -4.26
C ILE A 87 6.18 -16.96 -5.65
N LEU A 88 4.86 -17.15 -5.71
CA LEU A 88 4.08 -17.06 -6.95
C LEU A 88 3.64 -15.62 -7.22
N PHE A 89 3.53 -15.27 -8.50
CA PHE A 89 2.87 -14.04 -8.94
C PHE A 89 1.36 -14.14 -8.75
N SER A 90 0.74 -13.06 -8.31
CA SER A 90 -0.72 -12.93 -8.18
C SER A 90 -1.42 -12.75 -9.53
N LEU A 91 -0.72 -12.12 -10.49
CA LEU A 91 -1.21 -11.84 -11.83
C LEU A 91 -0.33 -12.51 -12.90
N PRO A 92 -0.92 -12.93 -14.03
CA PRO A 92 -0.20 -13.58 -15.12
C PRO A 92 0.54 -12.58 -16.03
N THR A 93 0.34 -11.27 -15.84
CA THR A 93 0.94 -10.24 -16.67
C THR A 93 1.16 -8.94 -15.90
N ILE A 94 2.18 -8.19 -16.32
CA ILE A 94 2.48 -6.85 -15.83
C ILE A 94 2.88 -5.95 -16.99
N ASN A 95 2.74 -4.63 -16.83
CA ASN A 95 3.44 -3.67 -17.66
C ASN A 95 4.75 -3.22 -16.97
N ASP A 96 5.81 -2.92 -17.74
CA ASP A 96 7.08 -2.45 -17.15
C ASP A 96 7.23 -0.93 -17.10
N GLU A 97 6.24 -0.18 -17.59
CA GLU A 97 6.24 1.28 -17.50
C GLU A 97 5.62 1.71 -16.18
N LEU A 98 6.11 2.84 -15.66
CA LEU A 98 5.45 3.55 -14.58
C LEU A 98 4.59 4.66 -15.17
N PRO A 99 3.40 4.93 -14.59
CA PRO A 99 2.59 6.06 -15.01
C PRO A 99 3.32 7.38 -14.72
N ALA A 100 3.06 8.40 -15.54
CA ALA A 100 3.59 9.73 -15.29
C ALA A 100 3.08 10.25 -13.93
N LEU A 101 4.00 10.69 -13.09
CA LEU A 101 3.67 11.25 -11.77
C LEU A 101 3.35 12.74 -11.91
N GLU A 102 2.17 13.13 -11.43
CA GLU A 102 1.77 14.52 -11.27
C GLU A 102 1.44 14.78 -9.80
N ASN A 103 1.87 15.93 -9.27
CA ASN A 103 1.48 16.34 -7.92
C ASN A 103 0.08 16.96 -8.00
N PRO A 104 -0.95 16.36 -7.37
CA PRO A 104 -2.28 16.94 -7.41
C PRO A 104 -2.33 18.22 -6.57
N PRO A 105 -3.12 19.24 -6.98
CA PRO A 105 -3.27 20.48 -6.22
C PRO A 105 -4.01 20.28 -4.90
N SER A 106 -4.75 19.17 -4.75
CA SER A 106 -5.47 18.76 -3.54
C SER A 106 -5.59 17.24 -3.49
N MET A 107 -5.60 16.68 -2.29
CA MET A 107 -5.93 15.26 -2.04
C MET A 107 -7.44 15.04 -1.78
N GLU A 108 -8.26 16.08 -1.94
CA GLU A 108 -9.72 15.97 -1.89
C GLU A 108 -10.24 15.32 -3.19
N ASN A 109 -11.11 14.31 -3.06
CA ASN A 109 -11.75 13.61 -4.19
C ASN A 109 -10.76 13.03 -5.22
N VAL A 110 -9.83 12.18 -4.75
CA VAL A 110 -8.81 11.50 -5.56
C VAL A 110 -9.18 10.04 -5.85
N LEU A 111 -8.81 9.55 -7.02
CA LEU A 111 -8.77 8.11 -7.32
C LEU A 111 -7.40 7.58 -6.90
N VAL A 112 -7.40 6.57 -6.02
CA VAL A 112 -6.19 5.81 -5.69
C VAL A 112 -6.22 4.53 -6.50
N VAL A 113 -5.19 4.32 -7.31
CA VAL A 113 -4.97 3.08 -8.04
C VAL A 113 -3.73 2.43 -7.46
N LEU A 114 -3.85 1.16 -7.07
CA LEU A 114 -2.80 0.43 -6.39
C LEU A 114 -1.96 -0.36 -7.38
N GLU A 115 -0.65 -0.42 -7.14
CA GLU A 115 0.24 -1.36 -7.83
C GLU A 115 0.16 -1.24 -9.37
N ASP A 116 -0.02 -2.36 -10.09
CA ASP A 116 -0.10 -2.39 -11.55
C ASP A 116 -1.53 -2.20 -12.09
N ASP A 117 -2.53 -1.97 -11.22
CA ASP A 117 -3.94 -1.86 -11.64
C ASP A 117 -4.16 -0.72 -12.64
N TRP A 118 -3.28 0.29 -12.63
CA TRP A 118 -3.39 1.48 -13.48
C TRP A 118 -3.35 1.17 -14.97
N ARG A 119 -2.75 0.04 -15.38
CA ARG A 119 -2.68 -0.37 -16.79
C ARG A 119 -3.21 -1.77 -17.06
N GLN A 120 -4.00 -2.35 -16.15
CA GLN A 120 -4.66 -3.66 -16.40
C GLN A 120 -5.78 -3.54 -17.46
N CYS A 121 -6.44 -2.38 -17.52
CA CYS A 121 -7.44 -2.05 -18.54
C CYS A 121 -6.98 -0.83 -19.34
N GLU A 122 -6.79 -0.98 -20.66
CA GLU A 122 -6.32 0.11 -21.51
C GLU A 122 -7.09 0.19 -22.85
N PHE A 123 -7.21 1.41 -23.40
CA PHE A 123 -7.70 1.61 -24.75
C PHE A 123 -6.56 1.47 -25.76
N ILE A 124 -6.72 0.57 -26.72
CA ILE A 124 -5.71 0.30 -27.75
C ILE A 124 -6.30 0.60 -29.13
N ALA A 125 -5.52 1.26 -29.98
CA ALA A 125 -5.90 1.52 -31.36
C ALA A 125 -6.05 0.20 -32.14
N GLY A 126 -7.15 0.05 -32.88
CA GLY A 126 -7.48 -1.19 -33.58
C GLY A 126 -6.44 -1.66 -34.62
N ARG A 127 -5.53 -0.79 -35.05
CA ARG A 127 -4.42 -1.20 -35.94
C ARG A 127 -3.47 -2.22 -35.29
N TYR A 128 -3.40 -2.25 -33.96
CA TYR A 128 -2.56 -3.17 -33.21
C TYR A 128 -3.20 -4.56 -33.06
N HIS A 129 -4.18 -4.92 -33.89
CA HIS A 129 -4.93 -6.17 -33.75
C HIS A 129 -4.04 -7.41 -33.66
N ASN A 130 -2.97 -7.46 -34.47
CA ASN A 130 -2.06 -8.59 -34.48
C ASN A 130 -1.23 -8.66 -33.19
N GLU A 131 -0.72 -7.52 -32.75
CA GLU A 131 0.05 -7.35 -31.52
C GLU A 131 -0.81 -7.68 -30.29
N ILE A 132 -2.07 -7.23 -30.26
CA ILE A 132 -3.04 -7.58 -29.21
C ILE A 132 -3.22 -9.10 -29.15
N ASN A 133 -3.41 -9.76 -30.30
CA ASN A 133 -3.55 -11.22 -30.32
C ASN A 133 -2.29 -11.93 -29.82
N GLN A 134 -1.10 -11.41 -30.12
CA GLN A 134 0.18 -11.95 -29.62
C GLN A 134 0.32 -11.78 -28.10
N GLU A 135 -0.01 -10.61 -27.57
CA GLU A 135 -0.03 -10.32 -26.13
C GLU A 135 -1.04 -11.25 -25.43
N CYS A 136 -2.28 -11.33 -25.93
CA CYS A 136 -3.32 -12.21 -25.40
C CYS A 136 -2.90 -13.68 -25.41
N GLN A 137 -2.30 -14.17 -26.50
CA GLN A 137 -1.86 -15.56 -26.58
C GLN A 137 -0.74 -15.85 -25.56
N SER A 138 0.17 -14.89 -25.34
CA SER A 138 1.23 -15.04 -24.35
C SER A 138 0.67 -15.16 -22.93
N VAL A 139 -0.34 -14.34 -22.59
CA VAL A 139 -1.05 -14.42 -21.31
C VAL A 139 -1.84 -15.72 -21.16
N ILE A 140 -2.56 -16.16 -22.21
CA ILE A 140 -3.29 -17.44 -22.22
C ILE A 140 -2.33 -18.61 -21.95
N ASN A 141 -1.16 -18.62 -22.59
CA ASN A 141 -0.16 -19.67 -22.38
C ASN A 141 0.30 -19.74 -20.91
N ILE A 142 0.40 -18.60 -20.21
CA ILE A 142 0.74 -18.57 -18.78
C ILE A 142 -0.39 -19.13 -17.92
N TYR A 143 -1.64 -18.78 -18.22
CA TYR A 143 -2.80 -19.40 -17.55
C TYR A 143 -2.79 -20.92 -17.70
N ASP A 144 -2.51 -21.42 -18.89
CA ASP A 144 -2.60 -22.84 -19.20
C ASP A 144 -1.43 -23.65 -18.64
N THR A 145 -0.23 -23.05 -18.51
CA THR A 145 1.00 -23.81 -18.23
C THR A 145 1.70 -23.45 -16.92
N GLN A 146 1.43 -22.27 -16.33
CA GLN A 146 2.21 -21.72 -15.22
C GLN A 146 1.40 -21.49 -13.95
N ARG A 147 0.08 -21.70 -14.00
CA ARG A 147 -0.79 -21.54 -12.85
C ARG A 147 -0.57 -22.68 -11.84
N VAL A 148 -0.36 -22.31 -10.58
CA VAL A 148 -0.27 -23.22 -9.44
C VAL A 148 -1.15 -22.68 -8.33
N GLU A 149 -2.17 -23.45 -7.95
CA GLU A 149 -3.19 -23.03 -6.98
C GLU A 149 -3.81 -21.67 -7.36
N SER A 150 -3.60 -20.66 -6.51
CA SER A 150 -4.10 -19.29 -6.71
C SER A 150 -3.12 -18.35 -7.43
N GLY A 151 -1.90 -18.79 -7.74
CA GLY A 151 -0.85 -17.93 -8.34
C GLY A 151 -0.22 -18.49 -9.61
N PHE A 152 0.82 -17.81 -10.10
CA PHE A 152 1.57 -18.15 -11.31
C PHE A 152 3.07 -18.22 -11.03
N LYS A 153 3.76 -19.22 -11.61
CA LYS A 153 5.22 -19.37 -11.50
C LYS A 153 6.01 -18.32 -12.29
N THR A 154 5.38 -17.72 -13.29
CA THR A 154 5.95 -16.65 -14.11
C THR A 154 4.81 -15.75 -14.58
N LEU A 155 5.17 -14.56 -15.05
CA LEU A 155 4.25 -13.62 -15.68
C LEU A 155 4.77 -13.21 -17.06
N HIS A 156 3.88 -12.61 -17.85
CA HIS A 156 4.18 -12.01 -19.14
C HIS A 156 4.36 -10.51 -18.99
N VAL A 157 5.52 -9.98 -19.37
CA VAL A 157 5.76 -8.54 -19.37
C VAL A 157 5.34 -7.96 -20.72
N ARG A 158 4.31 -7.12 -20.72
CA ARG A 158 3.78 -6.49 -21.94
C ARG A 158 4.74 -5.42 -22.43
N LYS A 159 5.25 -5.59 -23.65
CA LYS A 159 6.23 -4.67 -24.27
C LYS A 159 5.98 -4.41 -25.75
N ILE A 160 5.04 -5.10 -26.38
CA ILE A 160 4.82 -5.00 -27.83
C ILE A 160 4.15 -3.67 -28.17
N ILE A 161 3.18 -3.24 -27.36
CA ILE A 161 2.41 -2.00 -27.59
C ILE A 161 2.75 -0.95 -26.53
N THR A 162 3.85 -0.21 -26.74
CA THR A 162 4.28 0.84 -25.82
C THR A 162 3.42 2.10 -25.91
N HIS A 163 2.89 2.40 -27.10
CA HIS A 163 2.07 3.59 -27.35
C HIS A 163 0.69 3.20 -27.92
N PRO A 164 -0.28 2.87 -27.05
CA PRO A 164 -1.53 2.21 -27.46
C PRO A 164 -2.43 3.11 -28.32
N LEU A 165 -2.25 4.43 -28.27
CA LEU A 165 -3.04 5.40 -29.00
C LEU A 165 -2.25 6.24 -30.02
N THR A 166 -1.07 5.79 -30.50
CA THR A 166 -0.29 6.54 -31.52
C THR A 166 -1.21 6.97 -32.68
N GLU A 167 -1.15 8.22 -33.12
CA GLU A 167 -2.00 8.74 -34.23
C GLU A 167 -3.54 8.59 -34.07
N THR A 168 -4.02 8.06 -32.94
CA THR A 168 -5.44 7.91 -32.63
C THR A 168 -5.76 8.85 -31.48
N ARG A 169 -6.87 9.59 -31.59
CA ARG A 169 -7.31 10.49 -30.51
C ARG A 169 -8.62 9.96 -29.93
N ILE A 170 -8.63 9.83 -28.61
CA ILE A 170 -9.84 9.66 -27.82
C ILE A 170 -10.05 10.96 -27.05
N THR A 171 -11.28 11.47 -27.07
CA THR A 171 -11.66 12.64 -26.27
C THR A 171 -12.44 12.19 -25.04
N LEU A 172 -12.38 12.99 -23.97
CA LEU A 172 -13.21 12.74 -22.79
C LEU A 172 -14.69 12.73 -23.17
N ALA A 173 -15.15 13.68 -23.99
CA ALA A 173 -16.54 13.72 -24.46
C ALA A 173 -16.96 12.42 -25.20
N ALA A 174 -16.06 11.80 -25.98
CA ALA A 174 -16.36 10.52 -26.63
C ALA A 174 -16.51 9.38 -25.61
N LEU A 175 -15.66 9.34 -24.58
CA LEU A 175 -15.77 8.35 -23.50
C LEU A 175 -17.04 8.56 -22.67
N GLU A 176 -17.38 9.81 -22.35
CA GLU A 176 -18.58 10.16 -21.59
C GLU A 176 -19.88 9.79 -22.32
N ASN A 177 -19.86 9.79 -23.65
CA ASN A 177 -21.00 9.33 -24.46
C ASN A 177 -21.04 7.79 -24.60
N ALA A 178 -19.89 7.12 -24.49
CA ALA A 178 -19.78 5.67 -24.67
C ALA A 178 -20.00 4.88 -23.37
N PHE A 179 -19.79 5.50 -22.21
CA PHE A 179 -19.84 4.85 -20.90
C PHE A 179 -20.73 5.61 -19.92
N THR A 180 -21.40 4.88 -19.04
CA THR A 180 -22.04 5.48 -17.86
C THR A 180 -20.95 5.93 -16.89
N ILE A 181 -21.03 7.19 -16.46
CA ILE A 181 -20.09 7.77 -15.51
C ILE A 181 -20.62 7.56 -14.10
N GLU A 182 -19.97 6.70 -13.32
CA GLU A 182 -20.34 6.48 -11.92
C GLU A 182 -19.81 7.59 -11.01
N HIS A 183 -18.57 8.05 -11.24
CA HIS A 183 -17.93 9.07 -10.42
C HIS A 183 -16.94 9.91 -11.22
N ARG A 184 -16.71 11.16 -10.76
CA ARG A 184 -15.71 12.07 -11.33
C ARG A 184 -14.74 12.54 -10.25
N TYR A 185 -13.47 12.16 -10.41
CA TYR A 185 -12.37 12.54 -9.52
C TYR A 185 -11.69 13.84 -9.99
N GLN A 186 -11.14 14.62 -9.06
CA GLN A 186 -10.51 15.91 -9.34
C GLN A 186 -8.97 15.87 -9.35
N GLY A 187 -8.36 14.87 -8.72
CA GLY A 187 -6.91 14.63 -8.73
C GLY A 187 -6.58 13.16 -9.00
N ARG A 188 -5.37 12.91 -9.50
CA ARG A 188 -4.79 11.57 -9.63
C ARG A 188 -3.56 11.49 -8.73
N CYS A 189 -3.47 10.45 -7.92
CA CYS A 189 -2.25 10.10 -7.18
C CYS A 189 -2.02 8.61 -7.40
N LEU A 190 -0.77 8.24 -7.70
CA LEU A 190 -0.36 6.86 -7.92
C LEU A 190 0.52 6.50 -6.72
N GLN A 191 0.14 5.44 -5.98
CA GLN A 191 0.85 4.96 -4.80
C GLN A 191 1.23 3.50 -4.98
#